data_AF-C1AA88-F1
#
_entry.id   AF-C1AA88-F1
#
_cell.length_a   1.000
_cell.length_b   1.000
_cell.length_c   1.000
_cell.angle_alpha   90.00
_cell.angle_beta   90.00
_cell.angle_gamma   90.00
#
_symmetry.space_group_name_H-M   'P 1'
#
loop_
_entity.id
_entity.type
_entity.pdbx_description
1 polymer ?
#
loop_
_entity_poly.entity_id
_entity_poly.type
_entity_poly.pdbx_seq_one_letter_code
_entity_poly.pdbx_strand_id
1 'polypeptide(L)'
;MLVYHAQHAHPYPVVRANVTMPSGTVSAATATLHLVVNGTPTTVATQTYTGTQLPGGSTRRVALTFDGITYPTGVYPYTLSLSATVNGTVVQTQSIDTLVIVNRSTSEFGAGWWLARFPSSTGSRTPSPVPTPSGVQRSATRTFAR
;
A
#
# COMPACT_ATOMS: atom_id res chain seq x y z
N MET A 1 25.72 -10.45 -1.85
CA MET A 1 25.66 -8.97 -1.72
C MET A 1 24.70 -8.64 -0.59
N LEU A 2 25.11 -7.77 0.34
CA LEU A 2 24.22 -7.23 1.36
C LEU A 2 23.64 -5.90 0.88
N VAL A 3 22.39 -5.65 1.21
CA VAL A 3 21.70 -4.39 0.94
C VAL A 3 21.14 -3.86 2.25
N TYR A 4 21.35 -2.56 2.46
CA TYR A 4 20.85 -1.82 3.62
C TYR A 4 19.62 -1.02 3.25
N HIS A 5 18.59 -1.05 4.10
CA HIS A 5 17.54 -0.03 4.10
C HIS A 5 17.26 0.45 5.51
N ALA A 6 17.50 1.75 5.73
CA ALA A 6 17.24 2.42 7.00
C ALA A 6 15.79 2.28 7.47
N GLN A 7 14.83 2.32 6.54
CA GLN A 7 13.39 2.15 6.83
C GLN A 7 13.02 0.79 7.44
N HIS A 8 13.91 -0.21 7.40
CA HIS A 8 13.68 -1.51 8.06
C HIS A 8 14.57 -1.70 9.30
N ALA A 9 15.58 -0.86 9.51
CA ALA A 9 16.36 -0.83 10.75
C ALA A 9 15.52 -0.29 11.91
N HIS A 10 14.70 0.72 11.64
CA HIS A 10 13.69 1.27 12.56
C HIS A 10 12.41 1.63 11.78
N PRO A 11 11.42 0.72 11.72
CA PRO A 11 10.30 0.89 10.80
C PRO A 11 9.36 2.02 11.23
N TYR A 12 9.17 2.99 10.32
CA TYR A 12 8.14 4.03 10.40
C TYR A 12 7.17 3.89 9.22
N PRO A 13 6.25 2.90 9.26
CA PRO A 13 5.28 2.68 8.19
C PRO A 13 4.38 3.90 7.99
N VAL A 14 4.00 4.16 6.73
CA VAL A 14 3.08 5.23 6.33
C VAL A 14 1.73 4.64 5.96
N VAL A 15 0.70 4.93 6.75
CA VAL A 15 -0.69 4.59 6.45
C VAL A 15 -1.33 5.75 5.70
N ARG A 16 -1.95 5.49 4.55
CA ARG A 16 -2.59 6.53 3.73
C ARG A 16 -4.06 6.19 3.50
N ALA A 17 -4.94 7.17 3.59
CA ALA A 17 -6.34 6.98 3.28
C ALA A 17 -6.96 8.22 2.64
N ASN A 18 -8.07 8.01 1.93
CA ASN A 18 -8.92 9.09 1.46
C ASN A 18 -9.97 9.38 2.53
N VAL A 19 -10.06 10.63 2.94
CA VAL A 19 -11.03 11.14 3.89
C VAL A 19 -11.99 12.06 3.15
N THR A 20 -13.28 11.77 3.21
CA THR A 20 -14.33 12.60 2.61
C THR A 20 -15.10 13.31 3.70
N MET A 21 -15.14 14.64 3.64
CA MET A 21 -15.97 15.46 4.53
C MET A 21 -17.36 15.67 3.93
N PRO A 22 -18.45 15.55 4.72
CA PRO A 22 -19.80 15.86 4.25
C PRO A 22 -19.92 17.30 3.71
N SER A 23 -20.76 17.49 2.68
CA SER A 23 -21.13 18.82 2.19
C SER A 23 -21.92 19.59 3.25
N GLY A 24 -21.77 20.91 3.30
CA GLY A 24 -22.46 21.76 4.31
C GLY A 24 -21.74 21.86 5.66
N THR A 25 -20.60 21.17 5.81
CA THR A 25 -19.68 21.36 6.95
C THR A 25 -19.05 22.75 6.85
N VAL A 26 -19.51 23.70 7.67
CA VAL A 26 -18.91 25.04 7.75
C VAL A 26 -17.44 24.89 8.16
N SER A 27 -16.56 25.67 7.54
CA SER A 27 -15.11 25.63 7.78
C SER A 27 -14.75 26.09 9.20
N ALA A 28 -14.95 25.24 10.22
CA ALA A 28 -14.25 25.21 11.51
C ALA A 28 -14.73 24.00 12.34
N ALA A 29 -14.08 22.85 12.16
CA ALA A 29 -14.23 21.67 13.00
C ALA A 29 -12.91 20.92 12.96
N THR A 30 -12.15 20.91 14.04
CA THR A 30 -10.95 20.08 14.12
C THR A 30 -11.33 18.64 13.84
N ALA A 31 -10.63 17.99 12.92
CA ALA A 31 -10.81 16.58 12.61
C ALA A 31 -9.60 15.79 13.11
N THR A 32 -9.83 14.79 13.94
CA THR A 32 -8.77 13.95 14.51
C THR A 32 -8.81 12.58 13.87
N LEU A 33 -7.70 12.19 13.27
CA LEU A 33 -7.48 10.86 12.76
C LEU A 33 -6.87 10.00 13.86
N HIS A 34 -7.35 8.77 14.01
CA HIS A 34 -6.83 7.78 14.93
C HIS A 34 -6.48 6.52 14.14
N LEU A 35 -5.24 6.05 14.30
CA LEU A 35 -4.79 4.80 13.73
C LEU A 35 -4.75 3.73 14.82
N VAL A 36 -5.38 2.60 14.52
CA VAL A 36 -5.33 1.38 15.31
C VAL A 36 -4.74 0.28 14.44
N VAL A 37 -3.81 -0.51 14.99
CA VAL A 37 -3.15 -1.62 14.28
C VAL A 37 -3.38 -2.93 15.04
N ASN A 38 -3.55 -4.01 14.28
CA ASN A 38 -3.75 -5.37 14.78
C ASN A 38 -5.02 -5.56 15.63
N GLY A 39 -6.07 -4.78 15.35
CA GLY A 39 -7.35 -4.85 16.07
C GLY A 39 -7.28 -4.50 17.56
N THR A 40 -6.16 -3.95 18.04
CA THR A 40 -6.01 -3.52 19.43
C THR A 40 -6.80 -2.23 19.68
N PRO A 41 -7.41 -2.02 20.86
CA PRO A 41 -8.11 -0.76 21.13
C PRO A 41 -7.15 0.44 21.29
N THR A 42 -5.83 0.21 21.29
CA THR A 42 -4.82 1.23 21.48
C THR A 42 -4.59 2.01 20.19
N THR A 43 -4.81 3.31 20.25
CA THR A 43 -4.44 4.22 19.16
C THR A 43 -2.92 4.35 19.11
N VAL A 44 -2.31 3.99 17.99
CA VAL A 44 -0.84 4.02 17.78
C VAL A 44 -0.35 5.35 17.19
N ALA A 45 -1.24 6.11 16.56
CA ALA A 45 -0.94 7.46 16.08
C ALA A 45 -2.22 8.29 15.96
N THR A 46 -2.08 9.59 16.18
CA THR A 46 -3.12 10.58 15.96
C THR A 46 -2.61 11.74 15.10
N GLN A 47 -3.52 12.35 14.35
CA GLN A 47 -3.24 13.57 13.61
C GLN A 47 -4.47 14.45 13.55
N THR A 48 -4.30 15.73 13.89
CA THR A 48 -5.39 16.71 13.86
C THR A 48 -5.29 17.60 12.63
N TYR A 49 -6.42 17.81 11.97
CA TYR A 49 -6.58 18.70 10.83
C TYR A 49 -7.53 19.83 11.19
N THR A 50 -7.26 21.03 10.68
CA THR A 50 -8.16 22.17 10.77
C THR A 50 -9.12 22.20 9.58
N GLY A 51 -10.22 22.94 9.70
CA GLY A 51 -11.26 23.03 8.65
C GLY A 51 -10.74 23.53 7.30
N THR A 52 -9.65 24.31 7.26
CA THR A 52 -9.00 24.74 6.01
C THR A 52 -8.20 23.61 5.35
N GLN A 53 -7.71 22.66 6.14
CA GLN A 53 -6.97 21.49 5.67
C GLN A 53 -7.89 20.36 5.22
N LEU A 54 -9.14 20.34 5.67
CA LEU A 54 -10.19 19.39 5.27
C LEU A 54 -11.52 20.14 5.04
N PRO A 55 -11.66 20.89 3.93
CA PRO A 55 -12.89 21.63 3.64
C PRO A 55 -14.07 20.68 3.40
N GLY A 56 -15.25 21.10 3.83
CA GLY A 56 -16.50 20.36 3.65
C GLY A 56 -16.79 20.06 2.18
N GLY A 57 -17.39 18.90 1.91
CA GLY A 57 -17.73 18.44 0.56
C GLY A 57 -16.52 18.02 -0.29
N SER A 58 -15.33 17.90 0.30
CA SER A 58 -14.12 17.47 -0.40
C SER A 58 -13.59 16.13 0.10
N THR A 59 -12.93 15.39 -0.80
CA THR A 59 -12.12 14.24 -0.46
C THR A 59 -10.65 14.65 -0.45
N ARG A 60 -9.93 14.32 0.62
CA ARG A 60 -8.49 14.57 0.74
C ARG A 60 -7.76 13.32 1.15
N ARG A 61 -6.53 13.18 0.64
CA ARG A 61 -5.64 12.09 1.02
C ARG A 61 -4.83 12.50 2.24
N VAL A 62 -4.93 11.71 3.30
CA VAL A 62 -4.19 11.89 4.55
C VAL A 62 -3.16 10.78 4.71
N ALA A 63 -2.10 11.05 5.47
CA ALA A 63 -1.07 10.09 5.78
C ALA A 63 -0.64 10.19 7.25
N LEU A 64 -0.57 9.06 7.94
CA LEU A 64 -0.04 8.95 9.30
C LEU A 64 1.15 8.00 9.31
N THR A 65 2.13 8.34 10.12
CA THR A 65 3.25 7.47 10.46
C THR A 65 3.19 7.12 11.94
N PHE A 66 3.64 5.93 12.29
CA PHE A 66 3.80 5.53 13.69
C PHE A 66 5.11 4.77 13.84
N ASP A 67 5.57 4.65 15.08
CA ASP A 67 6.74 3.83 15.40
C ASP A 67 6.35 2.34 15.39
N GLY A 68 6.84 1.63 14.39
CA GLY A 68 6.59 0.20 14.20
C GLY A 68 7.63 -0.71 14.87
N ILE A 69 8.59 -0.19 15.64
CA ILE A 69 9.74 -0.97 16.13
C ILE A 69 9.34 -2.20 16.97
N THR A 70 8.19 -2.14 17.64
CA THR A 70 7.66 -3.22 18.47
C THR A 70 6.84 -4.25 17.68
N TYR A 71 6.55 -3.99 16.41
CA TYR A 71 5.78 -4.88 15.55
C TYR A 71 6.73 -5.83 14.80
N PRO A 72 6.58 -7.15 14.95
CA PRO A 72 7.29 -8.11 14.11
C PRO A 72 7.08 -7.86 12.61
N THR A 73 7.96 -8.41 11.78
CA THR A 73 7.71 -8.41 10.33
C THR A 73 6.44 -9.19 10.03
N GLY A 74 5.49 -8.57 9.32
CA GLY A 74 4.20 -9.19 9.05
C GLY A 74 3.21 -8.27 8.32
N VAL A 75 2.01 -8.80 8.11
CA VAL A 75 0.86 -8.08 7.55
C VAL A 75 -0.17 -7.91 8.66
N TYR A 76 -0.53 -6.67 8.95
CA TYR A 76 -1.41 -6.32 10.06
C TYR A 76 -2.69 -5.66 9.54
N PRO A 77 -3.88 -6.06 10.00
CA PRO A 77 -5.06 -5.26 9.75
C PRO A 77 -4.93 -3.93 10.51
N TYR A 78 -5.42 -2.86 9.91
CA TYR A 78 -5.52 -1.57 10.59
C TYR A 78 -6.90 -0.97 10.40
N THR A 79 -7.30 -0.17 11.39
CA THR A 79 -8.49 0.68 11.33
C THR A 79 -8.04 2.11 11.45
N LEU A 80 -8.45 2.93 10.48
CA LEU A 80 -8.21 4.36 10.48
C LEU A 80 -9.54 5.07 10.65
N SER A 81 -9.76 5.69 11.80
CA SER A 81 -10.97 6.45 12.09
C SER A 81 -10.70 7.94 12.05
N LEU A 82 -11.61 8.69 11.44
CA LEU A 82 -11.64 10.14 11.50
C LEU A 82 -12.85 10.54 12.33
N SER A 83 -12.62 11.37 13.35
CA SER A 83 -13.67 12.03 14.12
C SER A 83 -13.63 13.53 13.84
N ALA A 84 -14.78 14.16 13.63
CA ALA A 84 -14.91 15.60 13.45
C ALA A 84 -16.20 16.10 14.09
N THR A 85 -16.19 17.29 14.68
CA THR A 85 -17.40 17.89 15.29
C THR A 85 -18.00 18.93 14.37
N VAL A 86 -19.10 18.59 13.69
CA VAL A 86 -19.80 19.47 12.75
C VAL A 86 -21.07 20.00 13.39
N ASN A 87 -21.20 21.32 13.56
CA ASN A 87 -22.37 21.96 14.16
C ASN A 87 -22.77 21.34 15.53
N GLY A 88 -21.77 21.01 16.36
CA GLY A 88 -21.99 20.37 17.66
C GLY A 88 -22.27 18.86 17.63
N THR A 89 -22.33 18.25 16.45
CA THR A 89 -22.52 16.80 16.26
C THR A 89 -21.19 16.13 15.91
N VAL A 90 -20.84 15.06 16.61
CA VAL A 90 -19.66 14.24 16.24
C VAL A 90 -20.01 13.37 15.05
N VAL A 91 -19.26 13.53 13.96
CA VAL A 91 -19.30 12.69 12.76
C VAL A 91 -18.05 11.82 12.75
N GLN A 92 -18.23 10.53 12.52
CA GLN A 92 -17.13 9.58 12.44
C GLN A 92 -17.19 8.80 11.12
N THR A 93 -16.03 8.61 10.49
CA THR A 93 -15.86 7.70 9.36
C THR A 93 -14.65 6.81 9.60
N GLN A 94 -14.65 5.60 9.03
CA GLN A 94 -13.56 4.65 9.20
C GLN A 94 -13.19 3.95 7.89
N SER A 95 -11.91 3.64 7.74
CA SER A 95 -11.36 2.80 6.68
C SER A 95 -10.63 1.64 7.32
N ILE A 96 -10.86 0.43 6.81
CA ILE A 96 -10.19 -0.80 7.27
C ILE A 96 -9.41 -1.35 6.08
N ASP A 97 -8.14 -1.66 6.31
CA ASP A 97 -7.27 -2.26 5.29
C ASP A 97 -6.11 -3.00 6.00
N THR A 98 -5.07 -3.35 5.25
CA THR A 98 -3.89 -4.07 5.72
C THR A 98 -2.63 -3.23 5.54
N LEU A 99 -1.70 -3.39 6.47
CA LEU A 99 -0.41 -2.73 6.50
C LEU A 99 0.70 -3.77 6.57
N VAL A 100 1.65 -3.69 5.65
CA VAL A 100 2.86 -4.52 5.70
C VAL A 100 3.93 -3.78 6.51
N ILE A 101 4.45 -4.46 7.54
CA ILE A 101 5.58 -3.96 8.34
C ILE A 101 6.76 -4.88 8.08
N VAL A 102 7.89 -4.29 7.71
CA VAL A 102 9.17 -4.98 7.58
C VAL A 102 10.10 -4.45 8.68
N ASN A 103 10.22 -5.21 9.76
CA ASN A 103 11.06 -4.91 10.89
C ASN A 103 12.29 -5.82 10.87
N ARG A 104 13.45 -5.22 10.57
CA ARG A 104 14.77 -5.85 10.52
C ARG A 104 15.73 -5.20 11.51
N SER A 105 15.21 -4.69 12.63
CA SER A 105 16.03 -4.12 13.71
C SER A 105 16.98 -5.16 14.34
N THR A 106 16.58 -6.43 14.36
CA THR A 106 17.33 -7.56 14.93
C THR A 106 17.90 -8.53 13.88
N SER A 107 18.14 -8.05 12.65
CA SER A 107 18.73 -8.88 11.58
C SER A 107 20.12 -9.41 11.98
N GLU A 108 20.41 -10.67 11.64
CA GLU A 108 21.72 -11.31 11.87
C GLU A 108 22.87 -10.61 11.12
N PHE A 109 22.56 -9.86 10.06
CA PHE A 109 23.54 -9.09 9.28
C PHE A 109 23.74 -7.66 9.80
N GLY A 110 23.08 -7.30 10.91
CA GLY A 110 22.99 -5.94 11.44
C GLY A 110 21.68 -5.25 11.07
N ALA A 111 21.23 -4.30 11.91
CA ALA A 111 19.94 -3.62 11.73
C ALA A 111 19.78 -3.05 10.31
N GLY A 112 18.69 -3.41 9.63
CA GLY A 112 18.39 -2.95 8.27
C GLY A 112 19.20 -3.59 7.14
N TRP A 113 20.14 -4.49 7.42
CA TRP A 113 20.90 -5.23 6.42
C TRP A 113 20.27 -6.60 6.11
N TRP A 114 20.25 -6.99 4.83
CA TRP A 114 19.85 -8.34 4.41
C TRP A 114 20.48 -8.76 3.08
N LEU A 115 20.38 -10.05 2.76
CA LEU A 115 20.86 -10.62 1.50
C LEU A 115 20.02 -10.13 0.32
N ALA A 116 20.67 -9.45 -0.63
CA ALA A 116 20.06 -9.20 -1.93
C ALA A 116 19.96 -10.51 -2.71
N ARG A 117 18.81 -10.73 -3.34
CA ARG A 117 18.65 -11.82 -4.31
C ARG A 117 19.67 -11.62 -5.44
N PHE A 118 20.41 -12.68 -5.76
CA PHE A 118 21.26 -12.71 -6.94
C PHE A 118 20.40 -12.70 -8.22
N PRO A 119 20.77 -11.95 -9.26
CA PRO A 119 20.15 -12.12 -10.56
C PRO A 119 20.41 -13.56 -11.03
N SER A 120 19.34 -14.34 -11.23
CA SER A 120 19.47 -15.61 -11.93
C SER A 120 19.89 -15.28 -13.36
N SER A 121 21.03 -15.79 -13.81
CA SER A 121 21.39 -15.73 -15.22
C SER A 121 20.33 -16.51 -15.99
N THR A 122 19.38 -15.80 -16.59
CA THR A 122 18.49 -16.38 -17.59
C THR A 122 19.39 -16.79 -18.75
N GLY A 123 19.82 -18.06 -18.77
CA GLY A 123 20.57 -18.61 -19.88
C GLY A 123 19.72 -18.42 -21.13
N SER A 124 20.25 -17.71 -22.12
CA SER A 124 19.64 -17.60 -23.44
C SER A 124 19.62 -19.00 -24.05
N ARG A 125 18.52 -19.72 -23.88
CA ARG A 125 18.21 -20.86 -24.75
C ARG A 125 17.93 -20.28 -26.13
N THR A 126 18.95 -20.28 -26.99
CA THR A 126 18.77 -20.07 -28.41
C THR A 126 17.74 -21.11 -28.89
N PRO A 127 16.58 -20.71 -29.45
CA PRO A 127 15.67 -21.67 -30.03
C PRO A 127 16.37 -22.35 -31.21
N SER A 128 16.44 -23.68 -31.19
CA SER A 128 16.93 -24.45 -32.35
C SER A 128 16.11 -24.09 -33.59
N PRO A 129 16.75 -23.88 -34.75
CA PRO A 129 16.02 -23.57 -35.97
C PRO A 129 15.10 -24.74 -36.36
N VAL A 130 13.83 -24.41 -36.61
CA VAL A 130 12.81 -25.33 -37.12
C VAL A 130 13.20 -25.78 -38.54
N PRO A 131 13.28 -27.09 -38.83
CA PRO A 131 13.53 -27.54 -40.20
C PRO A 131 12.33 -27.21 -41.09
N THR A 132 12.59 -26.54 -42.21
CA THR A 132 11.58 -26.18 -43.21
C THR A 132 11.13 -27.43 -43.98
N PRO A 133 9.82 -27.73 -44.12
CA PRO A 133 9.38 -28.85 -44.93
C PRO A 133 9.53 -28.54 -46.42
N SER A 134 10.26 -29.39 -47.14
CA SER A 134 10.38 -29.37 -48.60
C SER A 134 9.02 -29.70 -49.24
N GLY A 135 8.67 -28.94 -50.27
CA GLY A 135 7.31 -28.80 -50.78
C GLY A 135 6.61 -30.05 -51.31
N VAL A 136 5.28 -29.94 -51.39
CA VAL A 136 4.45 -30.38 -52.52
C VAL A 136 3.26 -29.40 -52.61
N GLN A 137 3.22 -28.58 -53.66
CA GLN A 137 1.98 -27.91 -54.05
C GLN A 137 1.00 -28.95 -54.61
N ARG A 138 -0.21 -29.03 -54.04
CA ARG A 138 -1.37 -29.65 -54.71
C ARG A 138 -2.56 -28.70 -54.60
N SER A 139 -2.94 -28.17 -55.76
CA SER A 139 -4.18 -27.44 -56.01
C SER A 139 -5.40 -28.26 -55.59
N ALA A 140 -6.37 -27.61 -54.94
CA ALA A 140 -7.77 -27.99 -55.02
C ALA A 140 -8.67 -26.76 -54.79
N THR A 141 -9.31 -26.33 -55.88
CA THR A 141 -10.44 -25.41 -55.96
C THR A 141 -11.66 -25.94 -55.18
N ARG A 142 -12.36 -25.08 -54.42
CA ARG A 142 -13.84 -24.90 -54.48
C ARG A 142 -14.40 -23.90 -53.45
N THR A 143 -14.93 -22.81 -54.01
CA THR A 143 -16.26 -22.20 -53.82
C THR A 143 -16.74 -21.77 -52.41
N PHE A 144 -16.96 -20.45 -52.28
CA PHE A 144 -17.74 -19.76 -51.25
C PHE A 144 -19.26 -19.97 -51.43
N ALA A 145 -20.01 -20.02 -50.31
CA ALA A 145 -21.40 -19.55 -50.27
C ALA A 145 -21.78 -19.05 -48.87
N ARG A 146 -22.31 -17.81 -48.90
CA ARG A 146 -23.09 -16.98 -47.94
C ARG A 146 -23.19 -17.37 -46.47
#